data_AF-A0A7V3U636-F1
#
_entry.id   AF-A0A7V3U636-F1
#
_cell.length_a   1.000
_cell.length_b   1.000
_cell.length_c   1.000
_cell.angle_alpha   90.00
_cell.angle_beta   90.00
_cell.angle_gamma   90.00
#
_symmetry.space_group_name_H-M   'P 1'
#
loop_
_entity.id
_entity.type
_entity.pdbx_description
1 polymer ?
#
loop_
_entity_poly.entity_id
_entity_poly.type
_entity_poly.pdbx_seq_one_letter_code
_entity_poly.pdbx_strand_id
1 'polypeptide(L)'
;MSKRKPEENENGVETTGHSWDGIEEYNNPLPRWWLWTLYATIVWAIGYTIAYPAWPISKEGATPGLMKWSTRADVAAEIKAVDEANAAIESKLASAELTEIAADPELKGYAINAGHAVFQTWCAQCHGSGAQGNKGFPSLLDDDWLWGGTIEDIHYTVTHGVRNEDDDDARFSEMPKFGADELLSEEEIEQVVNHVLTISGQADQADPELAKAGAVVFEDNCSSCHGEDGKGDRDQGAPNLTD
;
A
#
# COMPACT_ATOMS: atom_id res chain seq x y z
N MET A 1 40.17 29.54 -37.93
CA MET A 1 39.92 28.63 -39.06
C MET A 1 41.16 28.58 -39.95
N SER A 2 41.90 27.47 -39.92
CA SER A 2 43.04 27.27 -40.81
C SER A 2 42.56 26.49 -42.04
N LYS A 3 42.77 27.01 -43.26
CA LYS A 3 42.47 26.28 -44.49
C LYS A 3 43.60 25.29 -44.75
N ARG A 4 43.38 24.01 -44.47
CA ARG A 4 44.28 22.91 -44.88
C ARG A 4 43.80 22.30 -46.18
N LYS A 5 44.70 21.65 -46.92
CA LYS A 5 44.32 20.89 -48.12
C LYS A 5 43.43 19.71 -47.69
N PRO A 6 42.34 19.40 -48.42
CA PRO A 6 41.50 18.24 -48.12
C PRO A 6 42.34 16.97 -48.04
N GLU A 7 42.11 16.17 -46.99
CA GLU A 7 42.70 14.83 -46.86
C GLU A 7 41.70 13.81 -47.40
N GLU A 8 42.19 12.78 -48.10
CA GLU A 8 41.38 11.74 -48.76
C GLU A 8 41.52 10.42 -48.00
N ASN A 9 40.41 9.74 -47.71
CA ASN A 9 40.44 8.43 -47.06
C ASN A 9 40.70 7.27 -48.03
N GLU A 10 40.84 6.06 -47.51
CA GLU A 10 41.07 4.82 -48.29
C GLU A 10 40.00 4.52 -49.35
N ASN A 11 38.81 5.12 -49.23
CA ASN A 11 37.68 4.95 -50.14
C ASN A 11 37.51 6.14 -51.11
N GLY A 12 38.48 7.06 -51.14
CA GLY A 12 38.50 8.21 -52.05
C GLY A 12 37.58 9.37 -51.64
N VAL A 13 37.23 9.48 -50.34
CA VAL A 13 36.35 10.53 -49.83
C VAL A 13 37.17 11.64 -49.17
N GLU A 14 36.96 12.88 -49.62
CA GLU A 14 37.65 14.07 -49.11
C GLU A 14 37.01 14.63 -47.82
N THR A 15 37.83 15.31 -47.01
CA THR A 15 37.35 16.12 -45.88
C THR A 15 36.68 17.43 -46.34
N THR A 16 35.81 18.01 -45.51
CA THR A 16 35.02 19.22 -45.81
C THR A 16 35.83 20.52 -45.87
N GLY A 17 37.17 20.45 -45.70
CA GLY A 17 38.10 21.58 -45.84
C GLY A 17 38.17 22.54 -44.64
N HIS A 18 37.46 22.25 -43.56
CA HIS A 18 37.52 23.00 -42.30
C HIS A 18 37.91 22.07 -41.14
N SER A 19 38.76 22.57 -40.25
CA SER A 19 39.14 21.88 -39.02
C SER A 19 38.60 22.62 -37.80
N TRP A 20 37.99 21.86 -36.90
CA TRP A 20 37.43 22.30 -35.62
C TRP A 20 38.20 21.60 -34.51
N ASP A 21 39.06 22.34 -33.81
CA ASP A 21 39.88 21.81 -32.70
C ASP A 21 40.68 20.54 -33.08
N GLY A 22 41.23 20.52 -34.29
CA GLY A 22 41.99 19.38 -34.80
C GLY A 22 41.15 18.23 -35.36
N ILE A 23 39.82 18.29 -35.28
CA ILE A 23 38.89 17.33 -35.90
C ILE A 23 38.48 17.85 -37.28
N GLU A 24 38.42 16.95 -38.26
CA GLU A 24 37.93 17.20 -39.61
C GLU A 24 36.82 16.20 -39.97
N GLU A 25 35.90 16.60 -40.83
CA GLU A 25 34.73 15.80 -41.20
C GLU A 25 34.87 15.26 -42.63
N TYR A 26 34.67 13.96 -42.83
CA TYR A 26 34.60 13.37 -44.16
C TYR A 26 33.22 13.56 -44.78
N ASN A 27 33.18 13.91 -46.07
CA ASN A 27 31.92 14.05 -46.82
C ASN A 27 31.43 12.69 -47.36
N ASN A 28 31.29 11.70 -46.48
CA ASN A 28 30.82 10.37 -46.86
C ASN A 28 29.33 10.40 -47.24
N PRO A 29 28.90 9.66 -48.28
CA PRO A 29 27.49 9.42 -48.50
C PRO A 29 26.91 8.63 -47.33
N LEU A 30 25.64 8.90 -47.00
CA LEU A 30 24.94 8.17 -45.95
C LEU A 30 24.93 6.67 -46.26
N PRO A 31 25.16 5.79 -45.25
CA PRO A 31 25.10 4.36 -45.45
C PRO A 31 23.73 3.93 -46.01
N ARG A 32 23.72 3.14 -47.09
CA ARG A 32 22.47 2.75 -47.76
C ARG A 32 21.51 2.01 -46.84
N TRP A 33 22.03 1.15 -45.96
CA TRP A 33 21.22 0.42 -44.98
C TRP A 33 20.54 1.39 -43.99
N TRP A 34 21.23 2.46 -43.59
CA TRP A 34 20.68 3.48 -42.70
C TRP A 34 19.53 4.23 -43.37
N LEU A 35 19.69 4.60 -44.65
CA LEU A 35 18.62 5.20 -45.45
C LEU A 35 17.41 4.28 -45.58
N TRP A 36 17.62 2.98 -45.85
CA TRP A 36 16.52 2.02 -45.90
C TRP A 36 15.76 1.93 -44.58
N THR A 37 16.47 1.89 -43.46
CA THR A 37 15.84 1.91 -42.13
C THR A 37 15.07 3.21 -41.90
N LEU A 38 15.63 4.37 -42.27
CA LEU A 38 14.94 5.66 -42.16
C LEU A 38 13.64 5.68 -42.98
N TYR A 39 13.66 5.20 -44.22
CA TYR A 39 12.43 5.13 -45.03
C TYR A 39 11.44 4.11 -44.49
N ALA A 40 11.91 2.98 -43.96
CA ALA A 40 11.04 1.98 -43.34
C ALA A 40 10.31 2.55 -42.10
N THR A 41 10.98 3.33 -41.26
CA THR A 41 10.32 3.96 -40.09
C THR A 41 9.30 5.02 -40.51
N ILE A 42 9.55 5.77 -41.59
CA ILE A 42 8.57 6.71 -42.16
C ILE A 42 7.33 5.96 -42.66
N VAL A 43 7.51 4.88 -43.43
CA VAL A 43 6.40 4.06 -43.91
C VAL A 43 5.62 3.44 -42.74
N TRP A 44 6.32 2.96 -41.72
CA TRP A 44 5.70 2.44 -40.50
C TRP A 44 4.89 3.51 -39.77
N ALA A 45 5.44 4.71 -39.59
CA ALA A 45 4.74 5.82 -38.92
C ALA A 45 3.46 6.21 -39.65
N ILE A 46 3.51 6.31 -40.99
CA ILE A 46 2.31 6.55 -41.80
C ILE A 46 1.29 5.44 -41.59
N GLY A 47 1.69 4.18 -41.68
CA GLY A 47 0.81 3.03 -41.42
C GLY A 47 0.20 3.05 -40.02
N TYR A 48 1.00 3.37 -39.01
CA TYR A 48 0.56 3.43 -37.62
C TYR A 48 -0.48 4.54 -37.40
N THR A 49 -0.27 5.73 -37.99
CA THR A 49 -1.23 6.85 -37.87
C THR A 49 -2.57 6.58 -38.58
N ILE A 50 -2.58 5.68 -39.56
CA ILE A 50 -3.81 5.22 -40.24
C ILE A 50 -4.50 4.14 -39.39
N ALA A 51 -3.74 3.24 -38.78
CA ALA A 51 -4.27 2.12 -38.02
C ALA A 51 -4.86 2.55 -36.65
N TYR A 52 -4.16 3.44 -35.95
CA TYR A 52 -4.46 3.83 -34.56
C TYR A 52 -4.92 5.28 -34.44
N PRO A 53 -5.44 5.68 -33.27
CA PRO A 53 -5.74 7.08 -33.01
C PRO A 53 -4.50 7.97 -33.02
N ALA A 54 -4.57 9.07 -33.78
CA ALA A 54 -3.37 9.87 -34.10
C ALA A 54 -3.59 11.38 -34.04
N TRP A 55 -4.58 11.92 -34.76
CA TRP A 55 -4.68 13.38 -34.96
C TRP A 55 -5.85 13.99 -34.19
N PRO A 56 -5.63 14.98 -33.30
CA PRO A 56 -6.69 15.61 -32.49
C PRO A 56 -7.45 16.68 -33.29
N ILE A 57 -8.17 16.24 -34.32
CA ILE A 57 -8.81 17.15 -35.31
C ILE A 57 -10.24 17.53 -34.89
N SER A 58 -10.87 16.77 -33.98
CA SER A 58 -12.26 16.99 -33.56
C SER A 58 -12.36 17.37 -32.09
N LYS A 59 -13.44 18.06 -31.71
CA LYS A 59 -13.78 18.29 -30.31
C LYS A 59 -14.12 16.99 -29.58
N GLU A 60 -14.49 15.95 -30.32
CA GLU A 60 -14.73 14.60 -29.79
C GLU A 60 -13.44 13.78 -29.59
N GLY A 61 -12.28 14.27 -30.04
CA GLY A 61 -10.98 13.64 -29.81
C GLY A 61 -10.15 13.38 -31.07
N ALA A 62 -9.23 12.42 -30.95
CA ALA A 62 -8.34 12.01 -32.04
C ALA A 62 -9.09 11.21 -33.13
N THR A 63 -8.58 11.22 -34.37
CA THR A 63 -9.04 10.31 -35.43
C THR A 63 -9.04 8.88 -34.92
N PRO A 64 -10.07 8.04 -35.10
CA PRO A 64 -10.14 6.72 -34.47
C PRO A 64 -9.22 5.64 -35.10
N GLY A 65 -8.63 5.92 -36.26
CA GLY A 65 -7.90 4.94 -37.06
C GLY A 65 -8.81 3.84 -37.64
N LEU A 66 -8.25 2.95 -38.45
CA LEU A 66 -8.98 1.82 -39.04
C LEU A 66 -9.28 0.71 -38.03
N MET A 67 -8.43 0.53 -37.03
CA MET A 67 -8.58 -0.53 -36.02
C MET A 67 -9.60 -0.20 -34.93
N LYS A 68 -10.10 1.05 -34.87
CA LYS A 68 -10.97 1.56 -33.80
C LYS A 68 -10.43 1.25 -32.39
N TRP A 69 -9.11 1.23 -32.26
CA TRP A 69 -8.41 0.89 -31.04
C TRP A 69 -8.59 1.99 -29.99
N SER A 70 -8.64 1.61 -28.71
CA SER A 70 -8.70 2.54 -27.59
C SER A 70 -7.98 1.94 -26.39
N THR A 71 -7.01 2.66 -25.84
CA THR A 71 -6.33 2.25 -24.59
C THR A 71 -7.30 1.98 -23.44
N ARG A 72 -8.42 2.72 -23.37
CA ARG A 72 -9.44 2.50 -22.33
C ARG A 72 -10.23 1.22 -22.58
N ALA A 73 -10.45 0.86 -23.84
CA ALA A 73 -11.12 -0.38 -24.20
C ALA A 73 -10.23 -1.60 -23.91
N ASP A 74 -8.92 -1.49 -24.13
CA ASP A 74 -7.96 -2.53 -23.78
C ASP A 74 -7.97 -2.81 -22.27
N VAL A 75 -7.86 -1.76 -21.45
CA VAL A 75 -7.92 -1.90 -19.98
C VAL A 75 -9.24 -2.55 -19.55
N ALA A 76 -10.36 -2.11 -20.12
CA ALA A 76 -11.66 -2.70 -19.80
C ALA A 76 -11.76 -4.18 -20.22
N ALA A 77 -11.16 -4.55 -21.37
CA ALA A 77 -11.11 -5.94 -21.82
C ALA A 77 -10.18 -6.80 -20.96
N GLU A 78 -9.05 -6.26 -20.50
CA GLU A 78 -8.12 -6.93 -19.60
C GLU A 78 -8.73 -7.18 -18.22
N ILE A 79 -9.35 -6.15 -17.61
CA ILE A 79 -10.09 -6.30 -16.35
C ILE A 79 -11.15 -7.37 -16.50
N LYS A 80 -11.98 -7.27 -17.55
CA LYS A 80 -13.04 -8.26 -17.80
C LYS A 80 -12.48 -9.68 -17.97
N ALA A 81 -11.36 -9.86 -18.66
CA ALA A 81 -10.74 -11.17 -18.85
C ALA A 81 -10.23 -11.76 -17.52
N VAL A 82 -9.68 -10.93 -16.63
CA VAL A 82 -9.27 -11.33 -15.28
C VAL A 82 -10.48 -11.66 -14.42
N ASP A 83 -11.51 -10.81 -14.43
CA ASP A 83 -12.76 -11.04 -13.70
C ASP A 83 -13.42 -12.36 -14.15
N GLU A 84 -13.52 -12.62 -15.46
CA GLU A 84 -14.08 -13.87 -15.99
C GLU A 84 -13.23 -15.09 -15.62
N ALA A 85 -11.90 -14.95 -15.59
CA ALA A 85 -10.99 -16.03 -15.19
C ALA A 85 -11.10 -16.37 -13.69
N ASN A 86 -11.38 -15.37 -12.85
CA ASN A 86 -11.48 -15.53 -11.40
C ASN A 86 -12.92 -15.66 -10.88
N ALA A 87 -13.94 -15.43 -11.71
CA ALA A 87 -15.34 -15.36 -11.30
C ALA A 87 -15.80 -16.57 -10.47
N ALA A 88 -15.36 -17.78 -10.84
CA ALA A 88 -15.72 -18.99 -10.13
C ALA A 88 -15.15 -19.03 -8.70
N ILE A 89 -13.87 -18.66 -8.53
CA ILE A 89 -13.22 -18.69 -7.21
C ILE A 89 -13.66 -17.50 -6.34
N GLU A 90 -13.87 -16.34 -6.94
CA GLU A 90 -14.41 -15.16 -6.24
C GLU A 90 -15.85 -15.39 -5.78
N SER A 91 -16.72 -15.95 -6.63
CA SER A 91 -18.07 -16.30 -6.23
C SER A 91 -18.07 -17.32 -5.09
N LYS A 92 -17.17 -18.30 -5.14
CA LYS A 92 -17.04 -19.31 -4.08
C LYS A 92 -16.57 -18.67 -2.77
N LEU A 93 -15.57 -17.79 -2.83
CA LEU A 93 -15.05 -17.04 -1.69
C LEU A 93 -16.12 -16.15 -1.05
N ALA A 94 -16.86 -15.39 -1.87
CA ALA A 94 -17.90 -14.47 -1.40
C ALA A 94 -19.12 -15.19 -0.78
N SER A 95 -19.36 -16.45 -1.17
CA SER A 95 -20.45 -17.28 -0.62
C SER A 95 -20.01 -18.18 0.54
N ALA A 96 -18.71 -18.28 0.79
CA ALA A 96 -18.20 -19.14 1.86
C ALA A 96 -18.40 -18.45 3.21
N GLU A 97 -18.80 -19.23 4.22
CA GLU A 97 -18.69 -18.79 5.60
C GLU A 97 -17.22 -18.50 5.91
N LEU A 98 -16.94 -17.37 6.57
CA LEU A 98 -15.57 -16.90 6.80
C LEU A 98 -14.70 -17.97 7.47
N THR A 99 -15.26 -18.66 8.47
CA THR A 99 -14.61 -19.76 9.19
C THR A 99 -14.24 -20.96 8.32
N GLU A 100 -14.92 -21.16 7.20
CA GLU A 100 -14.71 -22.31 6.29
C GLU A 100 -13.69 -22.02 5.18
N ILE A 101 -13.33 -20.75 4.95
CA ILE A 101 -12.35 -20.37 3.90
C ILE A 101 -11.01 -21.08 4.12
N ALA A 102 -10.58 -21.21 5.38
CA ALA A 102 -9.33 -21.86 5.74
C ALA A 102 -9.34 -23.39 5.57
N ALA A 103 -10.52 -24.01 5.49
CA ALA A 103 -10.69 -25.46 5.39
C ALA A 103 -10.51 -25.99 3.95
N ASP A 104 -10.74 -25.14 2.95
CA ASP A 104 -10.53 -25.45 1.53
C ASP A 104 -9.15 -24.94 1.07
N PRO A 105 -8.19 -25.82 0.72
CA PRO A 105 -6.84 -25.41 0.35
C PRO A 105 -6.76 -24.50 -0.88
N GLU A 106 -7.67 -24.66 -1.85
CA GLU A 106 -7.72 -23.84 -3.06
C GLU A 106 -8.23 -22.45 -2.74
N LEU A 107 -9.34 -22.35 -1.98
CA LEU A 107 -9.86 -21.06 -1.52
C LEU A 107 -8.86 -20.35 -0.60
N LYS A 108 -8.28 -21.06 0.37
CA LYS A 108 -7.28 -20.51 1.27
C LYS A 108 -6.08 -19.96 0.52
N GLY A 109 -5.57 -20.71 -0.46
CA GLY A 109 -4.44 -20.29 -1.28
C GLY A 109 -4.75 -19.01 -2.06
N TYR A 110 -5.93 -18.95 -2.67
CA TYR A 110 -6.37 -17.75 -3.38
C TYR A 110 -6.61 -16.56 -2.43
N ALA A 111 -7.34 -16.76 -1.33
CA ALA A 111 -7.66 -15.74 -0.35
C ALA A 111 -6.40 -15.13 0.29
N ILE A 112 -5.38 -15.95 0.59
CA ILE A 112 -4.11 -15.46 1.11
C ILE A 112 -3.36 -14.63 0.06
N ASN A 113 -3.29 -15.10 -1.19
CA ASN A 113 -2.55 -14.39 -2.24
C ASN A 113 -3.23 -13.07 -2.64
N ALA A 114 -4.55 -13.11 -2.88
CA ALA A 114 -5.35 -11.93 -3.19
C ALA A 114 -5.41 -10.97 -1.99
N GLY A 115 -5.66 -11.52 -0.80
CA GLY A 115 -5.67 -10.77 0.45
C GLY A 115 -4.32 -10.12 0.75
N HIS A 116 -3.20 -10.76 0.43
CA HIS A 116 -1.87 -10.15 0.56
C HIS A 116 -1.71 -8.94 -0.38
N ALA A 117 -2.17 -9.02 -1.63
CA ALA A 117 -2.14 -7.88 -2.56
C ALA A 117 -2.99 -6.69 -2.06
N VAL A 118 -4.18 -6.98 -1.52
CA VAL A 118 -5.04 -5.99 -0.87
C VAL A 118 -4.35 -5.40 0.37
N PHE A 119 -3.78 -6.25 1.23
CA PHE A 119 -3.08 -5.82 2.43
C PHE A 119 -1.92 -4.86 2.12
N GLN A 120 -1.09 -5.18 1.12
CA GLN A 120 0.04 -4.32 0.73
C GLN A 120 -0.40 -2.96 0.20
N THR A 121 -1.59 -2.87 -0.40
CA THR A 121 -2.07 -1.63 -1.01
C THR A 121 -2.85 -0.75 -0.02
N TRP A 122 -3.64 -1.36 0.87
CA TRP A 122 -4.58 -0.62 1.75
C TRP A 122 -4.16 -0.61 3.24
N CYS A 123 -3.45 -1.62 3.73
CA CYS A 123 -3.24 -1.82 5.17
C CYS A 123 -1.77 -1.64 5.61
N ALA A 124 -0.83 -2.00 4.74
CA ALA A 124 0.61 -2.05 5.06
C ALA A 124 1.21 -0.69 5.43
N GLN A 125 0.60 0.41 5.02
CA GLN A 125 1.04 1.76 5.35
C GLN A 125 0.96 2.05 6.86
N CYS A 126 0.00 1.42 7.54
CA CYS A 126 -0.25 1.56 8.97
C CYS A 126 0.29 0.36 9.75
N HIS A 127 -0.04 -0.85 9.31
CA HIS A 127 0.32 -2.10 10.01
C HIS A 127 1.68 -2.68 9.58
N GLY A 128 2.44 -1.99 8.73
CA GLY A 128 3.74 -2.45 8.24
C GLY A 128 3.64 -3.47 7.10
N SER A 129 4.70 -3.57 6.29
CA SER A 129 4.72 -4.46 5.12
C SER A 129 4.65 -5.95 5.46
N GLY A 130 5.02 -6.33 6.68
CA GLY A 130 4.88 -7.68 7.21
C GLY A 130 3.71 -7.83 8.18
N ALA A 131 2.82 -6.85 8.30
CA ALA A 131 1.74 -6.81 9.28
C ALA A 131 2.19 -6.75 10.76
N GLN A 132 3.46 -6.39 11.01
CA GLN A 132 4.08 -6.36 12.33
C GLN A 132 3.71 -5.13 13.20
N GLY A 133 2.91 -4.20 12.68
CA GLY A 133 2.56 -2.96 13.35
C GLY A 133 3.72 -1.98 13.50
N ASN A 134 3.46 -0.90 14.24
CA ASN A 134 4.47 0.06 14.71
C ASN A 134 3.88 0.89 15.87
N LYS A 135 4.60 1.89 16.39
CA LYS A 135 4.08 2.72 17.50
C LYS A 135 2.77 3.41 17.10
N GLY A 136 1.68 3.02 17.76
CA GLY A 136 0.33 3.53 17.51
C GLY A 136 -0.53 2.67 16.57
N PHE A 137 0.05 1.62 15.98
CA PHE A 137 -0.65 0.70 15.08
C PHE A 137 -0.41 -0.76 15.50
N PRO A 138 -1.46 -1.54 15.79
CA PRO A 138 -1.32 -2.92 16.24
C PRO A 138 -0.52 -3.79 15.28
N SER A 139 0.18 -4.76 15.85
CA SER A 139 0.63 -5.94 15.12
C SER A 139 -0.61 -6.80 14.81
N LEU A 140 -0.63 -7.39 13.61
CA LEU A 140 -1.70 -8.30 13.16
C LEU A 140 -1.18 -9.74 12.99
N LEU A 141 0.03 -10.01 13.50
CA LEU A 141 0.70 -11.30 13.44
C LEU A 141 0.67 -12.07 14.77
N ASP A 142 0.39 -11.40 15.87
CA ASP A 142 0.33 -12.01 17.20
C ASP A 142 -1.11 -12.43 17.55
N ASP A 143 -1.23 -13.00 18.75
CA ASP A 143 -2.49 -13.52 19.28
C ASP A 143 -3.24 -12.48 20.15
N ASP A 144 -2.74 -11.24 20.23
CA ASP A 144 -3.28 -10.17 21.10
C ASP A 144 -4.19 -9.21 20.33
N TRP A 145 -5.46 -9.60 20.27
CA TRP A 145 -6.50 -8.87 19.54
C TRP A 145 -7.36 -8.02 20.46
N LEU A 146 -7.29 -6.69 20.26
CA LEU A 146 -8.09 -5.71 21.01
C LEU A 146 -9.60 -5.96 20.90
N TRP A 147 -10.08 -6.27 19.70
CA TRP A 147 -11.51 -6.38 19.40
C TRP A 147 -11.96 -7.82 19.15
N GLY A 148 -11.18 -8.79 19.62
CA GLY A 148 -11.37 -10.21 19.31
C GLY A 148 -10.58 -10.66 18.08
N GLY A 149 -10.11 -11.91 18.13
CA GLY A 149 -9.25 -12.52 17.11
C GLY A 149 -9.95 -13.60 16.28
N THR A 150 -11.28 -13.74 16.41
CA THR A 150 -12.03 -14.61 15.51
C THR A 150 -12.09 -13.97 14.12
N ILE A 151 -12.32 -14.78 13.08
CA ILE A 151 -12.36 -14.23 11.72
C ILE A 151 -13.54 -13.28 11.53
N GLU A 152 -14.64 -13.51 12.27
CA GLU A 152 -15.80 -12.63 12.33
C GLU A 152 -15.46 -11.29 12.99
N ASP A 153 -14.73 -11.29 14.11
CA ASP A 153 -14.30 -10.07 14.80
C ASP A 153 -13.40 -9.20 13.92
N ILE A 154 -12.45 -9.86 13.24
CA ILE A 154 -11.51 -9.22 12.31
C ILE A 154 -12.28 -8.65 11.13
N HIS A 155 -13.17 -9.45 10.51
CA HIS A 155 -13.98 -9.00 9.38
C HIS A 155 -14.88 -7.82 9.76
N TYR A 156 -15.50 -7.85 10.94
CA TYR A 156 -16.29 -6.73 11.45
C TYR A 156 -15.45 -5.46 11.57
N THR A 157 -14.26 -5.57 12.16
CA THR A 157 -13.34 -4.43 12.34
C THR A 157 -12.85 -3.88 11.01
N VAL A 158 -12.58 -4.73 10.02
CA VAL A 158 -12.17 -4.30 8.67
C VAL A 158 -13.33 -3.64 7.92
N THR A 159 -14.55 -4.11 8.12
CA THR A 159 -15.76 -3.63 7.42
C THR A 159 -16.24 -2.29 7.97
N HIS A 160 -16.40 -2.20 9.29
CA HIS A 160 -17.01 -1.05 9.96
C HIS A 160 -15.99 -0.07 10.55
N GLY A 161 -14.74 -0.51 10.72
CA GLY A 161 -13.67 0.32 11.28
C GLY A 161 -13.80 0.58 12.78
N VAL A 162 -12.93 1.47 13.27
CA VAL A 162 -12.85 1.88 14.68
C VAL A 162 -12.77 3.41 14.74
N ARG A 163 -13.58 4.04 15.60
CA ARG A 163 -13.62 5.50 15.83
C ARG A 163 -13.82 6.32 14.53
N ASN A 164 -14.66 5.85 13.63
CA ASN A 164 -15.15 6.68 12.53
C ASN A 164 -16.61 7.07 12.81
N GLU A 165 -17.05 8.16 12.17
CA GLU A 165 -18.41 8.69 12.29
C GLU A 165 -19.23 8.40 11.01
N ASP A 166 -18.67 7.64 10.08
CA ASP A 166 -19.27 7.36 8.77
C ASP A 166 -20.18 6.12 8.79
N ASP A 167 -19.98 5.22 9.77
CA ASP A 167 -20.72 3.96 9.94
C ASP A 167 -21.27 3.86 11.37
N ASP A 168 -22.58 3.60 11.49
CA ASP A 168 -23.27 3.43 12.79
C ASP A 168 -22.80 2.17 13.54
N ASP A 169 -22.27 1.18 12.81
CA ASP A 169 -21.75 -0.07 13.36
C ASP A 169 -20.24 0.02 13.71
N ALA A 170 -19.62 1.19 13.52
CA ALA A 170 -18.21 1.42 13.84
C ALA A 170 -17.92 1.15 15.32
N ARG A 171 -16.83 0.43 15.58
CA ARG A 171 -16.40 0.18 16.97
C ARG A 171 -15.90 1.48 17.60
N PHE A 172 -16.16 1.69 18.89
CA PHE A 172 -15.72 2.88 19.59
C PHE A 172 -14.95 2.53 20.86
N SER A 173 -13.76 3.11 21.01
CA SER A 173 -12.95 3.02 22.22
C SER A 173 -12.17 4.31 22.38
N GLU A 174 -12.27 4.95 23.54
CA GLU A 174 -11.51 6.14 23.87
C GLU A 174 -10.96 6.01 25.27
N MET A 175 -9.63 6.03 25.40
CA MET A 175 -8.99 6.19 26.69
C MET A 175 -9.11 7.68 27.09
N PRO A 176 -9.79 8.01 28.20
CA PRO A 176 -9.93 9.40 28.64
C PRO A 176 -8.57 10.05 28.86
N LYS A 177 -8.49 11.36 28.63
CA LYS A 177 -7.24 12.11 28.83
C LYS A 177 -7.14 12.54 30.29
N PHE A 178 -7.09 11.58 31.20
CA PHE A 178 -7.25 11.77 32.66
C PHE A 178 -6.53 12.99 33.24
N GLY A 179 -5.30 13.29 32.82
CA GLY A 179 -4.57 14.48 33.28
C GLY A 179 -4.98 15.79 32.61
N ALA A 180 -5.26 15.78 31.29
CA ALA A 180 -5.66 16.99 30.56
C ALA A 180 -7.10 17.42 30.87
N ASP A 181 -7.95 16.44 31.21
CA ASP A 181 -9.33 16.66 31.62
C ASP A 181 -9.48 16.86 33.14
N GLU A 182 -8.35 16.96 33.87
CA GLU A 182 -8.27 17.18 35.32
C GLU A 182 -9.05 16.14 36.16
N LEU A 183 -9.21 14.93 35.63
CA LEU A 183 -9.88 13.81 36.33
C LEU A 183 -8.98 13.17 37.39
N LEU A 184 -7.67 13.15 37.13
CA LEU A 184 -6.64 12.68 38.06
C LEU A 184 -5.54 13.74 38.19
N SER A 185 -4.99 13.86 39.39
CA SER A 185 -3.78 14.66 39.66
C SER A 185 -2.53 14.01 39.06
N GLU A 186 -1.46 14.79 38.89
CA GLU A 186 -0.16 14.26 38.43
C GLU A 186 0.35 13.12 39.32
N GLU A 187 0.13 13.21 40.63
CA GLU A 187 0.50 12.17 41.60
C GLU A 187 -0.31 10.89 41.39
N GLU A 188 -1.62 10.98 41.22
CA GLU A 188 -2.48 9.80 40.94
C GLU A 188 -2.14 9.14 39.61
N ILE A 189 -1.76 9.92 38.60
CA ILE A 189 -1.28 9.41 37.31
C ILE A 189 0.03 8.64 37.51
N GLU A 190 0.98 9.19 38.28
CA GLU A 190 2.23 8.50 38.59
C GLU A 190 1.97 7.18 39.35
N GLN A 191 1.06 7.21 40.32
CA GLN A 191 0.65 6.04 41.09
C GLN A 191 0.07 4.93 40.19
N VAL A 192 -0.91 5.24 39.33
CA VAL A 192 -1.53 4.23 38.46
C VAL A 192 -0.56 3.70 37.41
N VAL A 193 0.36 4.52 36.91
CA VAL A 193 1.43 4.05 36.01
C VAL A 193 2.32 3.01 36.70
N ASN A 194 2.73 3.26 37.95
CA ASN A 194 3.52 2.30 38.73
C ASN A 194 2.75 1.00 39.01
N HIS A 195 1.44 1.08 39.21
CA HIS A 195 0.60 -0.11 39.34
C HIS A 195 0.56 -0.93 38.04
N VAL A 196 0.32 -0.27 36.90
CA VAL A 196 0.27 -0.92 35.58
C VAL A 196 1.62 -1.59 35.25
N LEU A 197 2.75 -0.92 35.51
CA LEU A 197 4.09 -1.51 35.35
C LEU A 197 4.28 -2.76 36.21
N THR A 198 3.69 -2.79 37.41
CA THR A 198 3.81 -3.95 38.30
C THR A 198 3.01 -5.14 37.76
N ILE A 199 1.78 -4.93 37.30
CA ILE A 199 0.92 -6.01 36.78
C ILE A 199 1.35 -6.51 35.39
N SER A 200 2.06 -5.68 34.61
CA SER A 200 2.72 -6.09 33.35
C SER A 200 4.05 -6.83 33.54
N GLY A 201 4.42 -7.16 34.79
CA GLY A 201 5.65 -7.89 35.09
C GLY A 201 6.93 -7.04 35.06
N GLN A 202 6.80 -5.72 34.96
CA GLN A 202 7.90 -4.74 34.98
C GLN A 202 8.06 -4.09 36.36
N ALA A 203 7.82 -4.87 37.43
CA ALA A 203 7.86 -4.40 38.81
C ALA A 203 9.24 -3.88 39.25
N ASP A 204 10.31 -4.21 38.53
CA ASP A 204 11.66 -3.67 38.73
C ASP A 204 11.79 -2.19 38.32
N GLN A 205 10.85 -1.71 37.49
CA GLN A 205 10.77 -0.33 37.02
C GLN A 205 9.77 0.52 37.83
N ALA A 206 9.04 -0.10 38.76
CA ALA A 206 8.02 0.55 39.56
C ALA A 206 8.50 0.87 40.98
N ASP A 207 8.03 1.99 41.54
CA ASP A 207 8.11 2.28 42.97
C ASP A 207 7.00 1.49 43.71
N PRO A 208 7.33 0.61 44.66
CA PRO A 208 6.35 -0.22 45.36
C PRO A 208 5.30 0.56 46.16
N GLU A 209 5.65 1.71 46.74
CA GLU A 209 4.71 2.51 47.53
C GLU A 209 3.72 3.23 46.60
N LEU A 210 4.20 3.76 45.46
CA LEU A 210 3.34 4.35 44.44
C LEU A 210 2.44 3.29 43.78
N ALA A 211 2.97 2.10 43.48
CA ALA A 211 2.19 1.00 42.90
C ALA A 211 1.05 0.55 43.82
N LYS A 212 1.25 0.60 45.14
CA LYS A 212 0.22 0.26 46.13
C LYS A 212 -0.89 1.29 46.18
N ALA A 213 -0.56 2.59 46.10
CA ALA A 213 -1.56 3.65 45.98
C ALA A 213 -2.28 3.58 44.63
N GLY A 214 -1.53 3.29 43.56
CA GLY A 214 -2.05 3.17 42.20
C GLY A 214 -3.04 2.04 42.00
N ALA A 215 -2.97 0.98 42.80
CA ALA A 215 -3.97 -0.09 42.79
C ALA A 215 -5.37 0.44 43.12
N VAL A 216 -5.48 1.44 44.00
CA VAL A 216 -6.78 2.08 44.33
C VAL A 216 -7.25 2.93 43.16
N VAL A 217 -6.37 3.73 42.56
CA VAL A 217 -6.69 4.57 41.39
C VAL A 217 -7.13 3.70 40.20
N PHE A 218 -6.44 2.57 39.98
CA PHE A 218 -6.76 1.60 38.94
C PHE A 218 -8.15 0.99 39.15
N GLU A 219 -8.43 0.54 40.37
CA GLU A 219 -9.73 -0.04 40.71
C GLU A 219 -10.87 0.95 40.52
N ASP A 220 -10.67 2.21 40.90
CA ASP A 220 -11.71 3.25 40.84
C ASP A 220 -11.98 3.76 39.41
N ASN A 221 -10.97 3.75 38.52
CA ASN A 221 -11.06 4.44 37.22
C ASN A 221 -10.77 3.55 36.00
N CYS A 222 -9.90 2.55 36.12
CA CYS A 222 -9.35 1.81 34.99
C CYS A 222 -9.98 0.42 34.83
N SER A 223 -10.32 -0.23 35.94
CA SER A 223 -10.91 -1.58 35.99
C SER A 223 -12.21 -1.70 35.19
N SER A 224 -12.97 -0.60 35.07
CA SER A 224 -14.23 -0.54 34.32
C SER A 224 -14.08 -0.89 32.82
N CYS A 225 -12.90 -0.63 32.26
CA CYS A 225 -12.58 -0.98 30.87
C CYS A 225 -11.49 -2.06 30.79
N HIS A 226 -10.50 -2.03 31.68
CA HIS A 226 -9.36 -2.95 31.61
C HIS A 226 -9.50 -4.20 32.49
N GLY A 227 -10.64 -4.36 33.18
CA GLY A 227 -10.87 -5.43 34.13
C GLY A 227 -10.10 -5.25 35.44
N GLU A 228 -10.62 -5.83 36.53
CA GLU A 228 -9.96 -5.81 37.85
C GLU A 228 -8.56 -6.46 37.83
N ASP A 229 -8.36 -7.45 36.97
CA ASP A 229 -7.08 -8.15 36.79
C ASP A 229 -6.21 -7.56 35.67
N GLY A 230 -6.63 -6.45 35.06
CA GLY A 230 -5.91 -5.77 34.00
C GLY A 230 -5.92 -6.46 32.65
N LYS A 231 -6.71 -7.53 32.44
CA LYS A 231 -6.69 -8.30 31.19
C LYS A 231 -7.38 -7.66 30.00
N GLY A 232 -7.96 -6.49 30.18
CA GLY A 232 -8.69 -5.79 29.12
C GLY A 232 -10.13 -6.27 28.96
N ASP A 233 -10.82 -5.60 28.03
CA ASP A 233 -12.18 -5.91 27.63
C ASP A 233 -12.28 -5.80 26.10
N ARG A 234 -12.53 -6.94 25.44
CA ARG A 234 -12.62 -7.02 23.99
C ARG A 234 -13.87 -6.37 23.42
N ASP A 235 -14.93 -6.24 24.22
CA ASP A 235 -16.16 -5.56 23.80
C ASP A 235 -15.98 -4.05 23.70
N GLN A 236 -14.95 -3.50 24.36
CA GLN A 236 -14.58 -2.09 24.36
C GLN A 236 -13.24 -1.81 23.67
N GLY A 237 -12.57 -2.85 23.15
CA GLY A 237 -11.24 -2.70 22.55
C GLY A 237 -10.16 -2.31 23.55
N ALA A 238 -10.40 -2.51 24.85
CA ALA A 238 -9.49 -2.15 25.91
C ALA A 238 -8.37 -3.20 25.98
N PRO A 239 -7.09 -2.83 25.77
CA PRO A 239 -5.98 -3.77 25.76
C PRO A 239 -5.79 -4.45 27.12
N ASN A 240 -5.20 -5.64 27.06
CA ASN A 240 -4.56 -6.26 28.20
C ASN A 240 -3.39 -5.37 28.66
N LEU A 241 -3.29 -5.14 29.96
CA LEU A 241 -2.24 -4.34 30.60
C LEU A 241 -1.25 -5.23 31.37
N THR A 242 -1.39 -6.55 31.29
CA THR A 242 -0.54 -7.53 31.96
C THR A 242 0.49 -8.17 31.01
N ASP A 243 0.70 -7.63 29.81
CA ASP A 243 1.57 -8.16 28.76
C ASP A 243 2.93 -7.44 28.65
#